data_AF-A0A962ZUT1-F1
#
_entry.id   AF-A0A962ZUT1-F1
#
_cell.length_a   1.000
_cell.length_b   1.000
_cell.length_c   1.000
_cell.angle_alpha   90.00
_cell.angle_beta   90.00
_cell.angle_gamma   90.00
#
_symmetry.space_group_name_H-M   'P 1'
#
loop_
_entity.id
_entity.type
_entity.pdbx_description
1 polymer ?
#
loop_
_entity_poly.entity_id
_entity_poly.type
_entity_poly.pdbx_seq_one_letter_code
_entity_poly.pdbx_strand_id
1 'polypeptide(L)'
;SPASEDKRLKDRLSCEYLRSADTLEKYSNPDALDPSADPNIVGGGGIFSAAEFEGDREFSKAASVMKLVIDGIAGAGTIEMGGYDYHTGDRRTGEERDFRAGQCIGACLDYARRTATPVMIYVFSDGSVSSDGGIEMVNGVEKGVWSGDNSSTAASFFLVYDPAGAPTVMNQGSADPLRAQQIGWMRPDASVETSASPAANNVNLMVETVILNYMALHGQQNLFAQEQFFPGHGLGGAAARDRLVAFEPLQSMNGGVLS
;
A
#
# COMPACT_ATOMS: atom_id res chain seq x y z
N SER A 1 -21.57 20.84 -23.70
CA SER A 1 -21.91 21.12 -25.10
C SER A 1 -21.01 20.24 -25.98
N PRO A 2 -21.30 20.03 -27.26
CA PRO A 2 -20.42 19.27 -28.16
C PRO A 2 -18.95 19.75 -28.13
N ALA A 3 -18.73 21.04 -27.86
CA ALA A 3 -17.39 21.63 -27.71
C ALA A 3 -16.63 21.21 -26.44
N SER A 4 -17.32 20.81 -25.36
CA SER A 4 -16.65 20.34 -24.13
C SER A 4 -16.20 18.88 -24.21
N GLU A 5 -16.91 18.05 -24.98
CA GLU A 5 -16.53 16.66 -25.23
C GLU A 5 -15.37 16.57 -26.23
N ASP A 6 -15.40 17.38 -27.30
CA ASP A 6 -14.31 17.46 -28.27
C ASP A 6 -13.00 17.97 -27.63
N LYS A 7 -13.09 18.93 -26.71
CA LYS A 7 -11.93 19.39 -25.93
C LYS A 7 -11.35 18.28 -25.03
N ARG A 8 -12.21 17.56 -24.31
CA ARG A 8 -11.78 16.41 -23.48
C ARG A 8 -11.18 15.28 -24.30
N LEU A 9 -11.70 15.02 -25.49
CA LEU A 9 -11.18 13.99 -26.39
C LEU A 9 -9.80 14.39 -26.95
N LYS A 10 -9.63 15.65 -27.34
CA LYS A 10 -8.35 16.19 -27.82
C LYS A 10 -7.29 16.22 -26.72
N ASP A 11 -7.65 16.62 -25.50
CA ASP A 11 -6.76 16.57 -24.35
C ASP A 11 -6.35 15.12 -24.03
N ARG A 12 -7.28 14.17 -24.10
CA ARG A 12 -6.99 12.73 -23.91
C ARG A 12 -6.07 12.19 -25.02
N LEU A 13 -6.33 12.49 -26.30
CA LEU A 13 -5.48 12.07 -27.41
C LEU A 13 -4.07 12.67 -27.32
N SER A 14 -3.96 13.93 -26.91
CA SER A 14 -2.66 14.57 -26.69
C SER A 14 -1.91 13.93 -25.51
N CYS A 15 -2.60 13.63 -24.40
CA CYS A 15 -2.02 12.91 -23.26
C CYS A 15 -1.60 11.49 -23.64
N GLU A 16 -2.39 10.74 -24.41
CA GLU A 16 -2.07 9.39 -24.85
C GLU A 16 -0.90 9.38 -25.87
N TYR A 17 -0.82 10.37 -26.76
CA TYR A 17 0.30 10.52 -27.68
C TYR A 17 1.60 10.89 -26.95
N LEU A 18 1.54 11.84 -26.01
CA LEU A 18 2.67 12.20 -25.16
C LEU A 18 3.10 11.02 -24.28
N ARG A 19 2.15 10.27 -23.70
CA ARG A 19 2.44 9.03 -22.97
C ARG A 19 3.09 7.97 -23.85
N SER A 20 2.63 7.79 -25.09
CA SER A 20 3.19 6.80 -26.02
C SER A 20 4.61 7.17 -26.47
N ALA A 21 4.89 8.46 -26.67
CA ALA A 21 6.23 8.97 -26.99
C ALA A 21 7.18 8.88 -25.79
N ASP A 22 6.72 9.28 -24.60
CA ASP A 22 7.46 9.17 -23.32
C ASP A 22 7.72 7.70 -22.94
N THR A 23 6.76 6.82 -23.20
CA THR A 23 6.90 5.36 -23.13
C THR A 23 8.05 4.92 -24.05
N LEU A 24 7.99 5.22 -25.35
CA LEU A 24 9.03 4.79 -26.30
C LEU A 24 10.45 5.27 -25.91
N GLU A 25 10.57 6.49 -25.38
CA GLU A 25 11.84 7.04 -24.91
C GLU A 25 12.32 6.37 -23.61
N LYS A 26 11.42 6.17 -22.63
CA LYS A 26 11.71 5.49 -21.35
C LYS A 26 12.06 4.00 -21.49
N TYR A 27 11.42 3.29 -22.43
CA TYR A 27 11.65 1.85 -22.65
C TYR A 27 12.77 1.57 -23.67
N SER A 28 13.46 2.60 -24.18
CA SER A 28 14.54 2.42 -25.15
C SER A 28 15.85 1.88 -24.55
N ASN A 29 16.04 2.03 -23.23
CA ASN A 29 17.20 1.52 -22.51
C ASN A 29 16.79 0.49 -21.44
N PRO A 30 17.13 -0.81 -21.59
CA PRO A 30 16.88 -1.84 -20.57
C PRO A 30 17.50 -1.51 -19.21
N ASP A 31 18.63 -0.80 -19.19
CA ASP A 31 19.31 -0.41 -17.94
C ASP A 31 18.44 0.54 -17.09
N ALA A 32 17.48 1.24 -17.70
CA ALA A 32 16.54 2.10 -16.98
C ALA A 32 15.55 1.30 -16.11
N LEU A 33 15.42 -0.02 -16.32
CA LEU A 33 14.58 -0.91 -15.52
C LEU A 33 15.39 -1.66 -14.44
N ASP A 34 16.72 -1.64 -14.51
CA ASP A 34 17.58 -2.40 -13.62
C ASP A 34 17.77 -1.66 -12.29
N PRO A 35 17.24 -2.17 -11.16
CA PRO A 35 17.43 -1.55 -9.86
C PRO A 35 18.88 -1.56 -9.37
N SER A 36 19.73 -2.48 -9.85
CA SER A 36 21.14 -2.54 -9.44
C SER A 36 22.01 -1.45 -10.07
N ALA A 37 21.56 -0.89 -11.21
CA ALA A 37 22.21 0.22 -11.88
C ALA A 37 21.76 1.60 -11.34
N ASP A 38 20.72 1.64 -10.50
CA ASP A 38 20.19 2.89 -9.96
C ASP A 38 20.96 3.32 -8.69
N PRO A 39 21.67 4.46 -8.71
CA PRO A 39 22.47 4.92 -7.57
C PRO A 39 21.63 5.34 -6.34
N ASN A 40 20.33 5.58 -6.51
CA ASN A 40 19.42 5.81 -5.39
C ASN A 40 19.03 4.50 -4.70
N ILE A 41 19.12 3.36 -5.39
CA ILE A 41 18.76 2.04 -4.86
C ILE A 41 20.02 1.31 -4.36
N VAL A 42 21.06 1.17 -5.18
CA VAL A 42 22.27 0.41 -4.86
C VAL A 42 23.52 1.28 -4.95
N GLY A 43 24.37 1.25 -3.93
CA GLY A 43 25.69 1.89 -3.95
C GLY A 43 26.01 2.68 -2.69
N GLY A 44 27.11 3.43 -2.69
CA GLY A 44 27.63 4.12 -1.50
C GLY A 44 26.70 5.18 -0.89
N GLY A 45 25.69 5.64 -1.63
CA GLY A 45 24.61 6.50 -1.15
C GLY A 45 23.21 5.95 -1.40
N GLY A 46 23.10 4.70 -1.87
CA GLY A 46 21.83 4.04 -2.16
C GLY A 46 21.08 3.61 -0.91
N ILE A 47 19.91 3.02 -1.09
CA ILE A 47 19.15 2.37 -0.02
C ILE A 47 19.88 1.13 0.48
N PHE A 48 20.44 0.36 -0.44
CA PHE A 48 21.21 -0.84 -0.16
C PHE A 48 22.68 -0.64 -0.57
N SER A 49 23.60 -1.17 0.23
CA SER A 49 24.92 -1.49 -0.29
C SER A 49 24.83 -2.63 -1.31
N ALA A 50 25.84 -2.75 -2.18
CA ALA A 50 25.91 -3.87 -3.14
C ALA A 50 25.85 -5.23 -2.43
N ALA A 51 26.53 -5.36 -1.28
CA ALA A 51 26.55 -6.60 -0.50
C ALA A 51 25.17 -6.96 0.09
N GLU A 52 24.40 -5.98 0.58
CA GLU A 52 23.03 -6.22 1.06
C GLU A 52 22.11 -6.63 -0.08
N PHE A 53 22.20 -5.94 -1.21
CA PHE A 53 21.37 -6.19 -2.39
C PHE A 53 21.61 -7.58 -3.01
N GLU A 54 22.88 -8.00 -3.09
CA GLU A 54 23.27 -9.32 -3.59
C GLU A 54 23.05 -10.43 -2.55
N GLY A 55 23.10 -10.08 -1.26
CA GLY A 55 23.02 -11.03 -0.15
C GLY A 55 21.59 -11.50 0.16
N ASP A 56 20.57 -10.71 -0.18
CA ASP A 56 19.16 -11.06 0.07
C ASP A 56 18.28 -10.89 -1.18
N ARG A 57 17.73 -12.01 -1.67
CA ARG A 57 16.88 -12.03 -2.85
C ARG A 57 15.56 -11.28 -2.64
N GLU A 58 15.09 -11.12 -1.40
CA GLU A 58 13.89 -10.32 -1.14
C GLU A 58 14.15 -8.83 -1.43
N PHE A 59 15.35 -8.32 -1.17
CA PHE A 59 15.70 -6.93 -1.46
C PHE A 59 15.75 -6.65 -2.97
N SER A 60 16.37 -7.52 -3.74
CA SER A 60 16.43 -7.36 -5.21
C SER A 60 15.07 -7.52 -5.90
N LYS A 61 14.21 -8.44 -5.41
CA LYS A 61 12.82 -8.55 -5.89
C LYS A 61 12.00 -7.31 -5.54
N ALA A 62 12.07 -6.87 -4.28
CA ALA A 62 11.36 -5.68 -3.82
C ALA A 62 11.78 -4.44 -4.62
N ALA A 63 13.09 -4.24 -4.80
CA ALA A 63 13.64 -3.12 -5.54
C ALA A 63 13.20 -3.09 -7.02
N SER A 64 13.10 -4.26 -7.67
CA SER A 64 12.59 -4.36 -9.04
C SER A 64 11.17 -3.82 -9.16
N VAL A 65 10.25 -4.26 -8.27
CA VAL A 65 8.85 -3.80 -8.30
C VAL A 65 8.74 -2.34 -7.86
N MET A 66 9.45 -1.97 -6.80
CA MET A 66 9.55 -0.61 -6.27
C MET A 66 9.93 0.38 -7.36
N LYS A 67 11.01 0.11 -8.10
CA LYS A 67 11.50 0.97 -9.18
C LYS A 67 10.44 1.13 -10.28
N LEU A 68 9.88 0.01 -10.77
CA LEU A 68 8.87 0.05 -11.83
C LEU A 68 7.64 0.90 -11.43
N VAL A 69 7.17 0.77 -10.19
CA VAL A 69 5.99 1.51 -9.73
C VAL A 69 6.31 2.99 -9.50
N ILE A 70 7.38 3.28 -8.76
CA ILE A 70 7.70 4.65 -8.35
C ILE A 70 8.21 5.50 -9.52
N ASP A 71 8.90 4.90 -10.50
CA ASP A 71 9.31 5.60 -11.72
C ASP A 71 8.12 5.80 -12.70
N GLY A 72 6.92 5.31 -12.35
CA GLY A 72 5.71 5.44 -13.16
C GLY A 72 5.67 4.52 -14.38
N ILE A 73 6.50 3.48 -14.40
CA ILE A 73 6.60 2.47 -15.48
C ILE A 73 5.48 1.43 -15.36
N ALA A 74 5.02 1.16 -14.15
CA ALA A 74 3.85 0.35 -13.83
C ALA A 74 2.87 1.15 -12.95
N GLY A 75 1.57 1.02 -13.20
CA GLY A 75 0.55 1.74 -12.41
C GLY A 75 0.36 1.20 -10.99
N ALA A 76 0.75 -0.05 -10.74
CA ALA A 76 0.77 -0.70 -9.44
C ALA A 76 1.67 -1.95 -9.51
N GLY A 77 2.09 -2.45 -8.35
CA GLY A 77 2.90 -3.66 -8.25
C GLY A 77 2.69 -4.37 -6.92
N THR A 78 2.88 -5.70 -6.93
CA THR A 78 2.79 -6.55 -5.74
C THR A 78 4.16 -7.16 -5.47
N ILE A 79 4.65 -7.00 -4.25
CA ILE A 79 5.84 -7.69 -3.75
C ILE A 79 5.34 -8.85 -2.89
N GLU A 80 5.55 -10.07 -3.37
CA GLU A 80 5.20 -11.29 -2.66
C GLU A 80 6.43 -11.86 -1.95
N MET A 81 6.29 -12.13 -0.65
CA MET A 81 7.31 -12.75 0.17
C MET A 81 6.81 -14.08 0.71
N GLY A 82 7.53 -15.16 0.39
CA GLY A 82 7.18 -16.51 0.80
C GLY A 82 7.73 -16.87 2.19
N GLY A 83 7.11 -17.87 2.82
CA GLY A 83 7.53 -18.39 4.12
C GLY A 83 7.12 -17.49 5.27
N TYR A 84 5.87 -17.04 5.33
CA TYR A 84 5.31 -16.24 6.43
C TYR A 84 4.23 -17.02 7.22
N ASP A 85 4.24 -18.36 7.12
CA ASP A 85 3.32 -19.28 7.82
C ASP A 85 3.58 -19.39 9.33
N TYR A 86 4.80 -19.04 9.76
CA TYR A 86 5.25 -18.96 11.16
C TYR A 86 5.02 -20.22 12.02
N HIS A 87 4.67 -21.38 11.46
CA HIS A 87 4.55 -22.67 12.17
C HIS A 87 5.92 -23.27 12.54
N THR A 88 6.77 -22.43 13.11
CA THR A 88 8.16 -22.71 13.43
C THR A 88 8.33 -23.12 14.89
N GLY A 89 7.32 -22.89 15.74
CA GLY A 89 7.36 -23.19 17.17
C GLY A 89 8.24 -22.23 17.97
N ASP A 90 8.65 -21.11 17.36
CA ASP A 90 9.40 -20.04 17.99
C ASP A 90 8.78 -18.68 17.61
N ARG A 91 9.19 -17.62 18.30
CA ARG A 91 8.81 -16.24 18.00
C ARG A 91 9.81 -15.60 17.03
N ARG A 92 11.11 -15.87 17.25
CA ARG A 92 12.24 -15.17 16.62
C ARG A 92 12.24 -15.27 15.10
N THR A 93 11.95 -16.43 14.54
CA THR A 93 11.94 -16.66 13.09
C THR A 93 10.88 -15.78 12.42
N GLY A 94 9.69 -15.66 13.03
CA GLY A 94 8.65 -14.76 12.55
C GLY A 94 9.06 -13.29 12.64
N GLU A 95 9.67 -12.87 13.75
CA GLU A 95 10.12 -11.47 13.89
C GLU A 95 11.26 -11.10 12.92
N GLU A 96 12.16 -12.04 12.59
CA GLU A 96 13.20 -11.82 11.58
C GLU A 96 12.59 -11.64 10.18
N ARG A 97 11.55 -12.42 9.87
CA ARG A 97 10.78 -12.29 8.62
C ARG A 97 10.01 -10.96 8.57
N ASP A 98 9.28 -10.62 9.64
CA ASP A 98 8.60 -9.32 9.77
C ASP A 98 9.60 -8.14 9.64
N PHE A 99 10.80 -8.27 10.22
CA PHE A 99 11.85 -7.26 10.09
C PHE A 99 12.30 -7.10 8.63
N ARG A 100 12.54 -8.21 7.91
CA ARG A 100 12.88 -8.19 6.48
C ARG A 100 11.76 -7.55 5.65
N ALA A 101 10.50 -7.89 5.89
CA ALA A 101 9.36 -7.24 5.23
C ALA A 101 9.33 -5.73 5.51
N GLY A 102 9.57 -5.34 6.76
CA GLY A 102 9.71 -3.94 7.18
C GLY A 102 10.84 -3.20 6.47
N GLN A 103 11.99 -3.84 6.26
CA GLN A 103 13.10 -3.26 5.48
C GLN A 103 12.71 -2.99 4.03
N CYS A 104 11.99 -3.91 3.37
CA CYS A 104 11.51 -3.72 2.01
C CYS A 104 10.45 -2.61 1.91
N ILE A 105 9.53 -2.53 2.88
CA ILE A 105 8.57 -1.40 2.95
C ILE A 105 9.33 -0.08 3.14
N GLY A 106 10.32 -0.06 4.03
CA GLY A 106 11.18 1.09 4.26
C GLY A 106 11.96 1.51 3.00
N ALA A 107 12.46 0.55 2.22
CA ALA A 107 13.10 0.82 0.94
C ALA A 107 12.15 1.50 -0.05
N CYS A 108 10.91 1.01 -0.18
CA CYS A 108 9.90 1.66 -1.02
C CYS A 108 9.65 3.12 -0.61
N LEU A 109 9.54 3.38 0.69
CA LEU A 109 9.33 4.73 1.21
C LEU A 109 10.56 5.64 1.00
N ASP A 110 11.78 5.13 1.21
CA ASP A 110 12.99 5.93 0.97
C ASP A 110 13.21 6.19 -0.52
N TYR A 111 12.92 5.23 -1.41
CA TYR A 111 13.00 5.46 -2.85
C TYR A 111 11.98 6.51 -3.30
N ALA A 112 10.72 6.38 -2.87
CA ALA A 112 9.67 7.38 -3.12
C ALA A 112 10.08 8.78 -2.62
N ARG A 113 10.76 8.86 -1.47
CA ARG A 113 11.32 10.11 -0.96
C ARG A 113 12.44 10.67 -1.83
N ARG A 114 13.34 9.82 -2.32
CA ARG A 114 14.47 10.22 -3.18
C ARG A 114 14.00 10.71 -4.55
N THR A 115 12.93 10.14 -5.09
CA THR A 115 12.35 10.54 -6.38
C THR A 115 11.25 11.60 -6.26
N ALA A 116 10.92 12.01 -5.03
CA ALA A 116 9.81 12.92 -4.75
C ALA A 116 8.48 12.45 -5.38
N THR A 117 8.18 11.16 -5.24
CA THR A 117 6.96 10.53 -5.75
C THR A 117 6.08 10.08 -4.59
N PRO A 118 4.78 10.42 -4.53
CA PRO A 118 3.89 9.86 -3.52
C PRO A 118 3.67 8.37 -3.76
N VAL A 119 3.48 7.60 -2.68
CA VAL A 119 3.20 6.16 -2.78
C VAL A 119 2.20 5.74 -1.70
N MET A 120 1.28 4.85 -2.08
CA MET A 120 0.43 4.11 -1.15
C MET A 120 0.89 2.65 -1.15
N ILE A 121 1.20 2.10 0.02
CA ILE A 121 1.62 0.70 0.19
C ILE A 121 0.50 -0.02 0.94
N TYR A 122 -0.14 -1.00 0.31
CA TYR A 122 -1.13 -1.86 0.94
C TYR A 122 -0.48 -3.18 1.38
N VAL A 123 -0.58 -3.49 2.67
CA VAL A 123 -0.01 -4.70 3.29
C VAL A 123 -1.15 -5.62 3.72
N PHE A 124 -1.09 -6.85 3.24
CA PHE A 124 -2.05 -7.90 3.54
C PHE A 124 -1.34 -9.25 3.63
N SER A 125 -1.97 -10.17 4.36
CA SER A 125 -1.57 -11.57 4.50
C SER A 125 -2.71 -12.48 4.09
N ASP A 126 -2.42 -13.76 3.92
CA ASP A 126 -3.41 -14.82 3.68
C ASP A 126 -4.12 -15.29 4.95
N GLY A 127 -3.59 -14.92 6.12
CA GLY A 127 -4.15 -15.23 7.42
C GLY A 127 -3.39 -14.54 8.55
N SER A 128 -3.69 -14.97 9.78
CA SER A 128 -2.95 -14.57 10.97
C SER A 128 -2.64 -15.81 11.78
N VAL A 129 -1.89 -15.64 12.87
CA VAL A 129 -1.33 -16.72 13.66
C VAL A 129 -1.78 -16.62 15.12
N SER A 130 -1.63 -17.73 15.84
CA SER A 130 -1.92 -17.86 17.26
C SER A 130 -0.71 -18.36 18.02
N SER A 131 -0.78 -18.18 19.33
CA SER A 131 0.10 -18.78 20.31
C SER A 131 -0.70 -19.71 21.20
N ASP A 132 -0.10 -20.84 21.57
CA ASP A 132 -0.63 -21.82 22.53
C ASP A 132 -0.32 -21.44 23.99
N GLY A 133 0.31 -20.28 24.20
CA GLY A 133 0.74 -19.78 25.50
C GLY A 133 2.21 -20.09 25.81
N GLY A 134 2.93 -20.82 24.94
CA GLY A 134 4.38 -20.94 25.02
C GLY A 134 5.03 -19.55 24.90
N ILE A 135 6.02 -19.27 25.75
CA ILE A 135 6.70 -17.97 25.80
C ILE A 135 8.16 -18.11 25.35
N GLU A 136 8.60 -17.22 24.47
CA GLU A 136 10.01 -17.01 24.15
C GLU A 136 10.45 -15.59 24.53
N MET A 137 11.66 -15.46 25.08
CA MET A 137 12.31 -14.18 25.31
C MET A 137 13.00 -13.70 24.02
N VAL A 138 12.47 -12.65 23.38
CA VAL A 138 13.06 -12.04 22.18
C VAL A 138 13.35 -10.57 22.46
N ASN A 139 14.61 -10.16 22.26
CA ASN A 139 15.09 -8.79 22.51
C ASN A 139 14.73 -8.25 23.91
N GLY A 140 14.73 -9.12 24.93
CA GLY A 140 14.43 -8.77 26.31
C GLY A 140 12.93 -8.65 26.64
N VAL A 141 12.05 -9.08 25.73
CA VAL A 141 10.59 -9.07 25.94
C VAL A 141 10.07 -10.50 25.83
N GLU A 142 9.26 -10.92 26.82
CA GLU A 142 8.50 -12.17 26.79
C GLU A 142 7.37 -12.06 25.78
N LYS A 143 7.35 -12.95 24.79
CA LYS A 143 6.36 -12.97 23.71
C LYS A 143 5.85 -14.39 23.48
N GLY A 144 4.59 -14.52 23.10
CA GLY A 144 4.00 -15.81 22.71
C GLY A 144 4.67 -16.37 21.46
N VAL A 145 5.01 -17.66 21.47
CA VAL A 145 5.52 -18.38 20.30
C VAL A 145 4.41 -18.54 19.25
N TRP A 146 4.81 -18.63 17.99
CA TRP A 146 3.88 -18.91 16.90
C TRP A 146 3.63 -20.41 16.79
N SER A 147 2.39 -20.84 17.06
CA SER A 147 2.05 -22.27 17.20
C SER A 147 1.00 -22.77 16.21
N GLY A 148 0.30 -21.89 15.50
CA GLY A 148 -0.69 -22.29 14.50
C GLY A 148 -1.48 -21.14 13.90
N ASP A 149 -2.31 -21.45 12.91
CA ASP A 149 -3.13 -20.46 12.20
C ASP A 149 -4.30 -19.93 13.03
N ASN A 150 -4.68 -18.68 12.77
CA ASN A 150 -5.85 -18.04 13.35
C ASN A 150 -6.45 -17.03 12.38
N SER A 151 -7.45 -17.48 11.61
CA SER A 151 -8.18 -16.65 10.66
C SER A 151 -8.99 -15.51 11.30
N SER A 152 -9.20 -15.54 12.62
CA SER A 152 -10.05 -14.55 13.29
C SER A 152 -9.31 -13.27 13.67
N THR A 153 -7.98 -13.22 13.56
CA THR A 153 -7.16 -12.10 14.08
C THR A 153 -6.43 -11.32 12.99
N ALA A 154 -6.68 -11.63 11.72
CA ALA A 154 -6.03 -10.97 10.60
C ALA A 154 -6.42 -9.50 10.50
N ALA A 155 -5.44 -8.66 10.21
CA ALA A 155 -5.63 -7.25 9.89
C ALA A 155 -4.80 -6.91 8.67
N SER A 156 -5.30 -5.99 7.86
CA SER A 156 -4.56 -5.39 6.77
C SER A 156 -4.41 -3.90 7.06
N PHE A 157 -3.35 -3.29 6.54
CA PHE A 157 -3.12 -1.87 6.71
C PHE A 157 -2.56 -1.29 5.42
N PHE A 158 -2.57 0.03 5.34
CA PHE A 158 -1.84 0.71 4.29
C PHE A 158 -1.08 1.90 4.86
N LEU A 159 0.02 2.22 4.18
CA LEU A 159 0.87 3.36 4.47
C LEU A 159 0.77 4.33 3.31
N VAL A 160 0.89 5.62 3.61
CA VAL A 160 0.87 6.67 2.60
C VAL A 160 2.06 7.59 2.83
N TYR A 161 2.80 7.84 1.77
CA TYR A 161 3.85 8.84 1.70
C TYR A 161 3.47 9.90 0.67
N ASP A 162 3.64 11.16 1.04
CA ASP A 162 3.48 12.30 0.16
C ASP A 162 4.72 13.21 0.27
N PRO A 163 5.44 13.49 -0.84
CA PRO A 163 6.60 14.36 -0.83
C PRO A 163 6.28 15.83 -0.52
N ALA A 164 5.03 16.27 -0.69
CA ALA A 164 4.61 17.63 -0.40
C ALA A 164 4.33 17.89 1.09
N GLY A 165 4.19 16.83 1.91
CA GLY A 165 3.96 16.94 3.34
C GLY A 165 3.37 15.68 3.94
N ALA A 166 3.31 15.61 5.27
CA ALA A 166 2.67 14.47 5.94
C ALA A 166 1.17 14.40 5.54
N PRO A 167 0.66 13.22 5.10
CA PRO A 167 -0.76 13.06 4.80
C PRO A 167 -1.66 13.40 6.00
N THR A 168 -2.72 14.16 5.75
CA THR A 168 -3.68 14.56 6.78
C THR A 168 -4.74 13.49 6.97
N VAL A 169 -4.89 12.98 8.19
CA VAL A 169 -5.97 12.05 8.54
C VAL A 169 -7.32 12.78 8.51
N MET A 170 -8.34 12.16 7.91
CA MET A 170 -9.70 12.70 7.86
C MET A 170 -10.22 12.99 9.26
N ASN A 171 -10.62 14.24 9.49
CA ASN A 171 -11.27 14.59 10.75
C ASN A 171 -12.75 14.14 10.72
N GLN A 172 -13.03 12.98 11.31
CA GLN A 172 -14.41 12.46 11.45
C GLN A 172 -15.15 12.99 12.70
N GLY A 173 -14.69 14.11 13.28
CA GLY A 173 -15.28 14.76 14.45
C GLY A 173 -14.58 14.41 15.77
N SER A 174 -14.87 15.20 16.82
CA SER A 174 -14.19 15.11 18.13
C SER A 174 -14.59 13.91 19.00
N ALA A 175 -15.57 13.11 18.58
CA ALA A 175 -16.06 11.98 19.37
C ALA A 175 -15.16 10.74 19.28
N ASP A 176 -14.41 10.58 18.18
CA ASP A 176 -13.48 9.47 17.99
C ASP A 176 -12.35 9.87 17.01
N PRO A 177 -11.23 10.40 17.53
CA PRO A 177 -10.13 10.87 16.70
C PRO A 177 -9.35 9.75 16.01
N LEU A 178 -9.51 8.49 16.42
CA LEU A 178 -8.79 7.34 15.86
C LEU A 178 -9.60 6.60 14.80
N ARG A 179 -10.87 6.93 14.63
CA ARG A 179 -11.79 6.24 13.71
C ARG A 179 -11.33 6.19 12.26
N ALA A 180 -10.64 7.22 11.79
CA ALA A 180 -10.09 7.26 10.44
C ALA A 180 -8.76 6.47 10.33
N GLN A 181 -8.07 6.25 11.45
CA GLN A 181 -6.81 5.48 11.50
C GLN A 181 -7.06 3.98 11.66
N GLN A 182 -8.23 3.58 12.17
CA GLN A 182 -8.62 2.18 12.32
C GLN A 182 -10.05 1.95 11.83
N ILE A 183 -10.18 1.24 10.72
CA ILE A 183 -11.47 0.84 10.16
C ILE A 183 -11.87 -0.51 10.74
N GLY A 184 -12.80 -0.48 11.71
CA GLY A 184 -13.25 -1.64 12.47
C GLY A 184 -12.52 -1.79 13.80
N TRP A 185 -12.71 -2.91 14.50
CA TRP A 185 -12.06 -3.16 15.80
C TRP A 185 -11.92 -4.65 16.11
N MET A 186 -11.03 -4.94 17.06
CA MET A 186 -10.89 -6.26 17.67
C MET A 186 -11.77 -6.37 18.91
N ARG A 187 -12.35 -7.55 19.14
CA ARG A 187 -13.04 -7.94 20.36
C ARG A 187 -12.03 -8.15 21.51
N PRO A 188 -12.50 -8.23 22.78
CA PRO A 188 -11.62 -8.48 23.93
C PRO A 188 -10.81 -9.78 23.86
N ASP A 189 -11.26 -10.76 23.06
CA ASP A 189 -10.54 -12.01 22.79
C ASP A 189 -9.54 -11.89 21.61
N ALA A 190 -9.24 -10.65 21.18
CA ALA A 190 -8.39 -10.27 20.06
C ALA A 190 -8.91 -10.64 18.66
N SER A 191 -10.09 -11.25 18.54
CA SER A 191 -10.67 -11.57 17.23
C SER A 191 -11.36 -10.36 16.58
N VAL A 192 -11.34 -10.26 15.26
CA VAL A 192 -11.96 -9.17 14.48
C VAL A 192 -13.47 -9.17 14.69
N GLU A 193 -14.04 -7.99 14.99
CA GLU A 193 -15.48 -7.80 14.96
C GLU A 193 -15.99 -7.77 13.51
N THR A 194 -16.63 -8.86 13.09
CA THR A 194 -17.00 -9.10 11.69
C THR A 194 -18.13 -8.19 11.21
N SER A 195 -18.88 -7.58 12.13
CA SER A 195 -19.90 -6.59 11.83
C SER A 195 -19.40 -5.13 11.86
N ALA A 196 -18.11 -4.91 12.19
CA ALA A 196 -17.57 -3.58 12.42
C ALA A 196 -17.48 -2.70 11.17
N SER A 197 -17.29 -3.33 10.01
CA SER A 197 -17.28 -2.66 8.70
C SER A 197 -17.73 -3.63 7.61
N PRO A 198 -18.16 -3.13 6.43
CA PRO A 198 -18.44 -4.01 5.28
C PRO A 198 -17.25 -4.89 4.87
N ALA A 199 -16.02 -4.46 5.16
CA ALA A 199 -14.79 -5.16 4.80
C ALA A 199 -14.39 -6.29 5.78
N ALA A 200 -14.84 -6.24 7.04
CA ALA A 200 -14.30 -7.04 8.14
C ALA A 200 -14.39 -8.57 7.95
N ASN A 201 -15.34 -9.05 7.16
CA ASN A 201 -15.50 -10.48 6.84
C ASN A 201 -15.73 -10.70 5.34
N ASN A 202 -15.21 -9.81 4.49
CA ASN A 202 -15.39 -9.91 3.05
C ASN A 202 -14.20 -9.31 2.30
N VAL A 203 -13.37 -10.19 1.73
CA VAL A 203 -12.15 -9.80 1.00
C VAL A 203 -12.45 -8.92 -0.21
N ASN A 204 -13.56 -9.15 -0.91
CA ASN A 204 -13.93 -8.31 -2.05
C ASN A 204 -14.24 -6.88 -1.59
N LEU A 205 -14.98 -6.73 -0.47
CA LEU A 205 -15.28 -5.42 0.08
C LEU A 205 -14.05 -4.77 0.76
N MET A 206 -13.09 -5.56 1.23
CA MET A 206 -11.78 -5.06 1.66
C MET A 206 -11.04 -4.41 0.49
N VAL A 207 -10.96 -5.08 -0.65
CA VAL A 207 -10.34 -4.52 -1.86
C VAL A 207 -11.06 -3.26 -2.34
N GLU A 208 -12.39 -3.27 -2.36
CA GLU A 208 -13.18 -2.05 -2.66
C GLU A 208 -12.84 -0.90 -1.70
N THR A 209 -12.62 -1.20 -0.41
CA THR A 209 -12.27 -0.19 0.61
C THR A 209 -10.86 0.37 0.38
N VAL A 210 -9.90 -0.45 -0.01
CA VAL A 210 -8.55 0.00 -0.37
C VAL A 210 -8.60 0.90 -1.59
N ILE A 211 -9.35 0.52 -2.63
CA ILE A 211 -9.51 1.32 -3.84
C ILE A 211 -10.22 2.66 -3.54
N LEU A 212 -11.26 2.64 -2.70
CA LEU A 212 -11.91 3.86 -2.23
C LEU A 212 -10.91 4.82 -1.58
N ASN A 213 -10.02 4.32 -0.72
CA ASN A 213 -8.98 5.12 -0.09
C ASN A 213 -7.96 5.63 -1.11
N TYR A 214 -7.54 4.81 -2.08
CA TYR A 214 -6.66 5.27 -3.16
C TYR A 214 -7.30 6.42 -3.97
N MET A 215 -8.57 6.29 -4.33
CA MET A 215 -9.32 7.35 -5.02
C MET A 215 -9.48 8.60 -4.14
N ALA A 216 -9.67 8.44 -2.83
CA ALA A 216 -9.74 9.57 -1.90
C ALA A 216 -8.41 10.34 -1.79
N LEU A 217 -7.27 9.65 -1.80
CA LEU A 217 -5.95 10.29 -1.87
C LEU A 217 -5.79 11.16 -3.13
N HIS A 218 -6.52 10.85 -4.19
CA HIS A 218 -6.58 11.63 -5.44
C HIS A 218 -7.71 12.67 -5.46
N GLY A 219 -8.54 12.77 -4.42
CA GLY A 219 -9.74 13.63 -4.39
C GLY A 219 -10.85 13.18 -5.35
N GLN A 220 -10.87 11.89 -5.71
CA GLN A 220 -11.78 11.30 -6.70
C GLN A 220 -12.79 10.30 -6.09
N GLN A 221 -12.90 10.22 -4.76
CA GLN A 221 -13.81 9.29 -4.07
C GLN A 221 -15.29 9.46 -4.45
N ASN A 222 -15.68 10.65 -4.92
CA ASN A 222 -17.03 10.93 -5.44
C ASN A 222 -17.33 10.18 -6.76
N LEU A 223 -16.29 9.73 -7.47
CA LEU A 223 -16.42 8.94 -8.70
C LEU A 223 -16.62 7.45 -8.43
N PHE A 224 -16.25 6.97 -7.23
CA PHE A 224 -16.22 5.54 -6.89
C PHE A 224 -17.53 4.82 -7.27
N ALA A 225 -18.67 5.40 -6.91
CA ALA A 225 -19.99 4.82 -7.12
C ALA A 225 -20.60 5.06 -8.52
N GLN A 226 -19.89 5.73 -9.42
CA GLN A 226 -20.39 5.98 -10.76
C GLN A 226 -20.26 4.73 -11.64
N GLU A 227 -21.16 4.60 -12.62
CA GLU A 227 -21.25 3.41 -13.49
C GLU A 227 -19.95 3.08 -14.23
N GLN A 228 -19.10 4.08 -14.45
CA GLN A 228 -17.84 3.96 -15.20
C GLN A 228 -16.66 3.47 -14.35
N PHE A 229 -16.83 3.38 -13.02
CA PHE A 229 -15.77 2.99 -12.09
C PHE A 229 -16.13 1.66 -11.41
N PHE A 230 -16.90 1.69 -10.32
CA PHE A 230 -17.31 0.49 -9.58
C PHE A 230 -18.84 0.38 -9.51
N PRO A 231 -19.51 0.10 -10.65
CA PRO A 231 -20.94 -0.16 -10.64
C PRO A 231 -21.24 -1.38 -9.75
N GLY A 232 -22.20 -1.24 -8.83
CA GLY A 232 -22.63 -2.35 -7.97
C GLY A 232 -21.69 -2.68 -6.81
N HIS A 233 -20.79 -1.75 -6.43
CA HIS A 233 -19.98 -1.89 -5.21
C HIS A 233 -20.83 -2.18 -3.95
N GLY A 234 -20.24 -2.85 -2.96
CA GLY A 234 -20.94 -3.25 -1.73
C GLY A 234 -20.76 -2.34 -0.52
N LEU A 235 -20.00 -1.23 -0.64
CA LEU A 235 -19.67 -0.35 0.50
C LEU A 235 -20.81 0.53 1.05
N GLY A 236 -22.06 0.32 0.61
CA GLY A 236 -23.22 1.11 1.06
C GLY A 236 -23.29 2.53 0.49
N GLY A 237 -24.10 3.40 1.09
CA GLY A 237 -24.33 4.78 0.63
C GLY A 237 -23.16 5.74 0.85
N ALA A 238 -23.26 6.98 0.37
CA ALA A 238 -22.19 7.98 0.46
C ALA A 238 -21.67 8.18 1.90
N ALA A 239 -22.59 8.39 2.86
CA ALA A 239 -22.22 8.56 4.27
C ALA A 239 -21.57 7.31 4.91
N ALA A 240 -21.78 6.11 4.35
CA ALA A 240 -21.09 4.91 4.80
C ALA A 240 -19.65 4.90 4.26
N ARG A 241 -19.47 5.23 2.98
CA ARG A 241 -18.15 5.33 2.34
C ARG A 241 -17.28 6.42 2.95
N ASP A 242 -17.85 7.58 3.30
CA ASP A 242 -17.10 8.67 3.94
C ASP A 242 -16.46 8.23 5.27
N ARG A 243 -17.08 7.27 5.98
CA ARG A 243 -16.54 6.70 7.22
C ARG A 243 -15.38 5.74 7.00
N LEU A 244 -15.22 5.23 5.77
CA LEU A 244 -14.18 4.28 5.38
C LEU A 244 -12.95 4.97 4.78
N VAL A 245 -12.97 6.30 4.63
CA VAL A 245 -11.84 7.08 4.11
C VAL A 245 -10.96 7.54 5.26
N ALA A 246 -9.66 7.20 5.18
CA ALA A 246 -8.69 7.48 6.23
C ALA A 246 -8.02 8.85 6.10
N PHE A 247 -7.70 9.29 4.88
CA PHE A 247 -6.91 10.50 4.62
C PHE A 247 -7.65 11.49 3.72
N GLU A 248 -7.35 12.77 3.92
CA GLU A 248 -7.69 13.83 2.97
C GLU A 248 -6.90 13.63 1.66
N PRO A 249 -7.30 14.28 0.55
CA PRO A 249 -6.51 14.25 -0.68
C PRO A 249 -5.07 14.71 -0.44
N LEU A 250 -4.12 14.05 -1.10
CA LEU A 250 -2.71 14.37 -0.96
C LEU A 250 -2.39 15.77 -1.48
N GLN A 251 -1.41 16.42 -0.83
CA GLN A 251 -1.01 17.78 -1.16
C GLN A 251 -0.27 17.83 -2.51
N SER A 252 0.40 16.74 -2.89
CA SER A 252 1.02 16.57 -4.21
C SER A 252 0.00 16.34 -5.35
N MET A 253 -1.31 16.34 -5.08
CA MET A 253 -2.32 16.01 -6.07
C MET A 253 -3.12 17.26 -6.46
N ASN A 254 -3.18 17.53 -7.78
CA ASN A 254 -3.96 18.64 -8.32
C ASN A 254 -4.90 18.12 -9.42
N GLY A 255 -6.22 18.29 -9.23
CA GLY A 255 -7.21 17.77 -10.17
C GLY A 255 -7.22 16.24 -10.33
N GLY A 256 -6.68 15.51 -9.34
CA GLY A 256 -6.58 14.05 -9.34
C GLY A 256 -5.41 13.48 -10.12
N VAL A 257 -4.42 14.31 -10.48
CA VAL A 257 -3.13 13.88 -11.02
C VAL A 257 -2.00 14.46 -10.17
N LEU A 258 -0.85 13.80 -10.21
CA LEU A 258 0.38 14.28 -9.57
C LEU A 258 0.74 15.66 -10.15
N SER A 259 0.92 16.65 -9.27
CA SER A 259 1.23 18.06 -9.62
C SER A 259 2.67 18.26 -10.08
#